data_AF-A0A9W7EAD4-F1
#
_entry.id   AF-A0A9W7EAD4-F1
#
_cell.length_a   1.000
_cell.length_b   1.000
_cell.length_c   1.000
_cell.angle_alpha   90.00
_cell.angle_beta   90.00
_cell.angle_gamma   90.00
#
_symmetry.space_group_name_H-M   'P 1'
#
loop_
_entity.id
_entity.type
_entity.pdbx_description
1 polymer ?
#
loop_
_entity_poly.entity_id
_entity_poly.type
_entity_poly.pdbx_seq_one_letter_code
_entity_poly.pdbx_strand_id
1 'polypeptide(L)'
;MNSLNVPMWAELIDAFDAASRDSDVRVCVLKGEGKHFSAGMDLAVFAEMRKIADEEACEGRKREKVYNSIDFFQRSVTAPEACTKPVLCSMQGAVIGGAVDLATACDIRYVHNKAQLSVKEIDLAIVADVGTMQRLPHIVGDQRARELTYTGRTFSGAQAVEYGLALEGFDSSDDLDSHVMSVASEIATKSPLTIRGIKKVAVYTRDHNTDDALLHVAQHNSAMLFSEDLDAAMAGMMAKKEPVYRGN
;
A
#
# COMPACT_ATOMS: atom_id res chain seq x y z
N MET A 1 -4.17 6.35 18.98
CA MET A 1 -4.85 6.42 17.67
C MET A 1 -3.87 5.87 16.62
N ASN A 2 -3.51 4.58 16.71
CA ASN A 2 -2.61 3.83 15.81
C ASN A 2 -1.51 4.68 15.12
N SER A 3 -0.76 5.47 15.89
CA SER A 3 0.26 6.35 15.35
C SER A 3 1.48 5.54 14.93
N LEU A 4 2.13 5.90 13.83
CA LEU A 4 3.34 5.27 13.33
C LEU A 4 4.53 5.72 14.19
N ASN A 5 4.77 4.98 15.28
CA ASN A 5 5.94 5.14 16.13
C ASN A 5 7.16 4.42 15.52
N VAL A 6 8.33 4.64 16.12
CA VAL A 6 9.62 4.15 15.59
C VAL A 6 9.64 2.63 15.39
N PRO A 7 9.20 1.80 16.37
CA PRO A 7 9.06 0.36 16.14
C PRO A 7 8.14 0.00 14.97
N MET A 8 6.99 0.66 14.85
CA MET A 8 6.00 0.35 13.81
C MET A 8 6.56 0.54 12.40
N TRP A 9 7.45 1.50 12.17
CA TRP A 9 8.12 1.66 10.88
C TRP A 9 8.97 0.44 10.51
N ALA A 10 9.71 -0.13 11.45
CA ALA A 10 10.50 -1.35 11.21
C ALA A 10 9.58 -2.57 11.02
N GLU A 11 8.57 -2.71 11.90
CA GLU A 11 7.63 -3.83 11.89
C GLU A 11 6.81 -3.91 10.60
N LEU A 12 6.53 -2.78 9.94
CA LEU A 12 5.90 -2.77 8.62
C LEU A 12 6.75 -3.52 7.58
N ILE A 13 8.06 -3.24 7.53
CA ILE A 13 8.98 -3.92 6.62
C ILE A 13 8.98 -5.41 6.95
N ASP A 14 9.21 -5.75 8.22
CA ASP A 14 9.32 -7.14 8.67
C ASP A 14 8.05 -7.94 8.39
N ALA A 15 6.86 -7.36 8.60
CA ALA A 15 5.58 -8.02 8.37
C ALA A 15 5.36 -8.34 6.88
N PHE A 16 5.62 -7.38 5.98
CA PHE A 16 5.45 -7.60 4.54
C PHE A 16 6.58 -8.46 3.93
N ASP A 17 7.77 -8.46 4.51
CA ASP A 17 8.85 -9.39 4.17
C ASP A 17 8.55 -10.81 4.65
N ALA A 18 7.93 -10.98 5.82
CA ALA A 18 7.49 -12.27 6.31
C ALA A 18 6.37 -12.83 5.42
N ALA A 19 5.32 -12.02 5.16
CA ALA A 19 4.29 -12.37 4.20
C ALA A 19 4.92 -12.69 2.83
N SER A 20 5.86 -11.86 2.38
CA SER A 20 6.97 -12.07 1.41
C SER A 20 7.42 -13.50 1.15
N ARG A 21 7.82 -14.16 2.22
CA ARG A 21 8.51 -15.45 2.18
C ARG A 21 7.56 -16.62 2.42
N ASP A 22 6.41 -16.37 3.05
CA ASP A 22 5.41 -17.37 3.30
C ASP A 22 4.65 -17.74 2.02
N SER A 23 4.71 -19.03 1.64
CA SER A 23 4.00 -19.58 0.48
C SER A 23 2.51 -19.76 0.73
N ASP A 24 2.09 -19.90 1.99
CA ASP A 24 0.70 -20.12 2.38
C ASP A 24 -0.09 -18.81 2.36
N VAL A 25 0.59 -17.66 2.52
CA VAL A 25 -0.02 -16.34 2.37
C VAL A 25 -0.27 -16.02 0.90
N ARG A 26 -1.55 -15.80 0.56
CA ARG A 26 -1.99 -15.44 -0.80
C ARG A 26 -2.33 -13.95 -0.95
N VAL A 27 -2.80 -13.30 0.10
CA VAL A 27 -3.29 -11.92 0.12
C VAL A 27 -3.04 -11.34 1.51
N CYS A 28 -2.70 -10.05 1.59
CA CYS A 28 -2.60 -9.31 2.84
C CYS A 28 -3.76 -8.32 2.96
N VAL A 29 -4.28 -8.14 4.18
CA VAL A 29 -5.22 -7.07 4.51
C VAL A 29 -4.59 -6.17 5.57
N LEU A 30 -4.40 -4.90 5.24
CA LEU A 30 -3.92 -3.87 6.15
C LEU A 30 -5.13 -3.12 6.73
N LYS A 31 -5.29 -3.19 8.06
CA LYS A 31 -6.34 -2.49 8.82
C LYS A 31 -5.81 -1.99 10.15
N GLY A 32 -6.40 -0.92 10.67
CA GLY A 32 -6.12 -0.42 12.02
C GLY A 32 -6.98 -1.11 13.07
N GLU A 33 -6.43 -1.31 14.27
CA GLU A 33 -7.20 -1.78 15.42
C GLU A 33 -8.10 -0.65 15.98
N GLY A 34 -9.33 -1.00 16.36
CA GLY A 34 -10.27 -0.07 16.98
C GLY A 34 -10.87 0.96 16.02
N LYS A 35 -11.10 2.18 16.53
CA LYS A 35 -11.94 3.20 15.87
C LYS A 35 -11.29 3.89 14.67
N HIS A 36 -9.97 3.84 14.54
CA HIS A 36 -9.23 4.61 13.55
C HIS A 36 -8.24 3.72 12.84
N PHE A 37 -8.02 3.96 11.55
CA PHE A 37 -6.96 3.33 10.80
C PHE A 37 -5.59 3.76 11.36
N SER A 38 -5.26 5.06 11.24
CA SER A 38 -4.05 5.64 11.82
C SER A 38 -4.09 7.17 11.84
N ALA A 39 -3.52 7.77 12.90
CA ALA A 39 -3.29 9.21 13.00
C ALA A 39 -2.05 9.70 12.23
N GLY A 40 -1.31 8.81 11.58
CA GLY A 40 -0.04 9.11 10.93
C GLY A 40 1.13 9.06 11.89
N MET A 41 2.20 9.77 11.55
CA MET A 41 3.47 9.71 12.28
C MET A 41 3.35 10.24 13.72
N ASP A 42 3.97 9.53 14.66
CA ASP A 42 4.09 10.00 16.04
C ASP A 42 5.08 11.17 16.12
N LEU A 43 4.73 12.23 16.87
CA LEU A 43 5.59 13.39 17.07
C LEU A 43 6.94 13.04 17.72
N ALA A 44 7.02 11.94 18.47
CA ALA A 44 8.26 11.43 19.05
C ALA A 44 9.29 11.05 17.97
N VAL A 45 8.86 10.67 16.76
CA VAL A 45 9.75 10.35 15.64
C VAL A 45 10.59 11.58 15.25
N PHE A 46 9.98 12.77 15.21
CA PHE A 46 10.72 14.02 14.93
C PHE A 46 11.76 14.32 16.00
N ALA A 47 11.43 14.10 17.27
CA ALA A 47 12.36 14.32 18.37
C ALA A 47 13.58 13.39 18.26
N GLU A 48 13.37 12.14 17.86
CA GLU A 48 14.45 11.18 17.65
C GLU A 48 15.32 11.54 16.44
N MET A 49 14.72 11.87 15.29
CA MET A 49 15.47 12.36 14.12
C MET A 49 16.31 13.59 14.47
N ARG A 50 15.72 14.53 15.22
CA ARG A 50 16.41 15.76 15.64
C ARG A 50 17.59 15.44 16.56
N LYS A 51 17.41 14.51 17.50
CA LYS A 51 18.48 14.06 18.38
C LYS A 51 19.63 13.42 17.59
N ILE A 52 19.33 12.51 16.67
CA ILE A 52 20.32 11.86 15.80
C ILE A 52 21.12 12.90 14.99
N ALA A 53 20.44 13.93 14.50
CA ALA A 53 21.05 15.03 13.78
C ALA A 53 21.94 15.90 14.67
N ASP A 54 21.46 16.31 15.84
CA ASP A 54 22.17 17.22 16.75
C ASP A 54 23.41 16.57 17.41
N GLU A 55 23.47 15.24 17.51
CA GLU A 55 24.65 14.49 17.95
C GLU A 55 25.80 14.49 16.91
N GLU A 56 25.53 14.90 15.66
CA GLU A 56 26.55 15.00 14.61
C GLU A 56 27.03 16.44 14.43
N ALA A 57 28.32 16.66 14.71
CA ALA A 57 28.96 17.97 14.58
C ALA A 57 29.22 18.38 13.11
N CYS A 58 29.42 17.42 12.20
CA CYS A 58 29.63 17.73 10.79
C CYS A 58 28.30 17.92 10.06
N GLU A 59 28.06 19.12 9.54
CA GLU A 59 26.82 19.45 8.82
C GLU A 59 26.53 18.53 7.63
N GLY A 60 27.56 18.04 6.92
CA GLY A 60 27.38 17.06 5.84
C GLY A 60 26.85 15.72 6.34
N ARG A 61 27.49 15.16 7.39
CA ARG A 61 27.06 13.89 8.00
C ARG A 61 25.72 14.01 8.72
N LYS A 62 25.41 15.19 9.28
CA LYS A 62 24.09 15.46 9.87
C LYS A 62 22.99 15.28 8.82
N ARG A 63 23.16 15.88 7.63
CA ARG A 63 22.21 15.73 6.51
C ARG A 63 22.12 14.29 6.02
N GLU A 64 23.24 13.58 5.96
CA GLU A 64 23.28 12.15 5.61
C GLU A 64 22.49 11.28 6.61
N LYS A 65 22.61 11.54 7.93
CA LYS A 65 21.81 10.83 8.94
C LYS A 65 20.31 11.10 8.78
N VAL A 66 19.92 12.35 8.54
CA VAL A 66 18.51 12.69 8.28
C VAL A 66 18.00 12.00 7.01
N TYR A 67 18.80 12.00 5.94
CA TYR A 67 18.50 11.27 4.71
C TYR A 67 18.26 9.78 4.97
N ASN A 68 19.14 9.13 5.74
CA ASN A 68 18.99 7.71 6.07
C ASN A 68 17.71 7.42 6.87
N SER A 69 17.28 8.33 7.76
CA SER A 69 15.99 8.19 8.45
C SER A 69 14.80 8.31 7.48
N ILE A 70 14.84 9.27 6.56
CA ILE A 70 13.78 9.45 5.55
C ILE A 70 13.72 8.24 4.61
N ASP A 71 14.87 7.75 4.12
CA ASP A 71 14.95 6.54 3.29
C ASP A 71 14.37 5.32 4.02
N PHE A 72 14.67 5.17 5.31
CA PHE A 72 14.09 4.11 6.13
C PHE A 72 12.56 4.20 6.18
N PHE A 73 11.98 5.39 6.45
CA PHE A 73 10.52 5.55 6.46
C PHE A 73 9.89 5.34 5.08
N GLN A 74 10.55 5.79 4.01
CA GLN A 74 10.11 5.53 2.64
C GLN A 74 10.05 4.03 2.34
N ARG A 75 11.05 3.26 2.78
CA ARG A 75 11.05 1.80 2.65
C ARG A 75 9.92 1.16 3.45
N SER A 76 9.65 1.64 4.66
CA SER A 76 8.53 1.18 5.48
C SER A 76 7.16 1.44 4.84
N VAL A 77 6.92 2.64 4.32
CA VAL A 77 5.69 2.96 3.57
C VAL A 77 5.59 2.16 2.28
N THR A 78 6.72 1.88 1.63
CA THR A 78 6.76 1.14 0.35
C THR A 78 6.61 -0.38 0.55
N ALA A 79 6.72 -0.89 1.77
CA ALA A 79 6.63 -2.32 2.07
C ALA A 79 5.36 -3.02 1.54
N PRO A 80 4.14 -2.43 1.58
CA PRO A 80 2.95 -3.00 0.95
C PRO A 80 3.09 -3.15 -0.57
N GLU A 81 3.68 -2.16 -1.27
CA GLU A 81 3.89 -2.21 -2.72
C GLU A 81 4.97 -3.24 -3.08
N ALA A 82 6.04 -3.33 -2.27
CA ALA A 82 7.11 -4.29 -2.43
C ALA A 82 6.71 -5.74 -2.09
N CYS A 83 5.66 -5.92 -1.29
CA CYS A 83 5.13 -7.23 -0.95
C CYS A 83 4.73 -8.00 -2.21
N THR A 84 5.14 -9.26 -2.34
CA THR A 84 4.81 -10.05 -3.54
C THR A 84 3.32 -10.42 -3.62
N LYS A 85 2.58 -10.29 -2.50
CA LYS A 85 1.15 -10.56 -2.42
C LYS A 85 0.36 -9.27 -2.62
N PRO A 86 -0.87 -9.35 -3.15
CA PRO A 86 -1.78 -8.21 -3.13
C PRO A 86 -2.05 -7.76 -1.69
N VAL A 87 -2.09 -6.45 -1.49
CA VAL A 87 -2.37 -5.80 -0.22
C VAL A 87 -3.63 -4.95 -0.36
N LEU A 88 -4.67 -5.35 0.36
CA LEU A 88 -5.93 -4.63 0.47
C LEU A 88 -5.89 -3.75 1.71
N CYS A 89 -6.31 -2.50 1.60
CA CYS A 89 -6.37 -1.56 2.70
C CYS A 89 -7.82 -1.31 3.11
N SER A 90 -8.14 -1.54 4.38
CA SER A 90 -9.44 -1.25 4.99
C SER A 90 -9.31 -0.04 5.90
N MET A 91 -9.95 1.08 5.50
CA MET A 91 -9.76 2.37 6.14
C MET A 91 -11.01 2.84 6.90
N GLN A 92 -10.92 2.92 8.23
CA GLN A 92 -11.97 3.47 9.09
C GLN A 92 -11.48 4.64 9.94
N GLY A 93 -12.41 5.48 10.40
CA GLY A 93 -12.10 6.58 11.32
C GLY A 93 -11.05 7.54 10.76
N ALA A 94 -9.94 7.75 11.47
CA ALA A 94 -8.89 8.69 11.06
C ALA A 94 -7.86 8.01 10.14
N VAL A 95 -7.54 8.66 9.02
CA VAL A 95 -6.49 8.29 8.05
C VAL A 95 -5.69 9.56 7.74
N ILE A 96 -4.76 9.92 8.61
CA ILE A 96 -4.13 11.25 8.61
C ILE A 96 -2.63 11.16 8.31
N GLY A 97 -2.12 12.09 7.49
CA GLY A 97 -0.69 12.22 7.16
C GLY A 97 -0.08 10.92 6.66
N GLY A 98 0.99 10.45 7.33
CA GLY A 98 1.63 9.14 7.13
C GLY A 98 0.71 7.94 6.90
N ALA A 99 -0.53 7.97 7.41
CA ALA A 99 -1.53 6.94 7.14
C ALA A 99 -2.04 6.96 5.68
N VAL A 100 -2.17 8.15 5.08
CA VAL A 100 -2.46 8.33 3.65
C VAL A 100 -1.29 7.84 2.82
N ASP A 101 -0.04 8.13 3.20
CA ASP A 101 1.14 7.59 2.51
C ASP A 101 1.09 6.07 2.47
N LEU A 102 0.85 5.44 3.62
CA LEU A 102 0.73 3.99 3.74
C LEU A 102 -0.44 3.43 2.91
N ALA A 103 -1.61 4.08 2.94
CA ALA A 103 -2.77 3.65 2.16
C ALA A 103 -2.50 3.73 0.65
N THR A 104 -1.82 4.78 0.17
CA THR A 104 -1.50 4.94 -1.25
C THR A 104 -0.50 3.89 -1.77
N ALA A 105 0.28 3.25 -0.88
CA ALA A 105 1.18 2.16 -1.23
C ALA A 105 0.48 0.78 -1.33
N CYS A 106 -0.76 0.65 -0.86
CA CYS A 106 -1.54 -0.58 -1.02
C CYS A 106 -2.12 -0.72 -2.44
N ASP A 107 -2.42 -1.95 -2.85
CA ASP A 107 -2.92 -2.23 -4.21
C ASP A 107 -4.39 -1.81 -4.37
N ILE A 108 -5.22 -2.11 -3.38
CA ILE A 108 -6.67 -1.82 -3.38
C ILE A 108 -7.06 -1.17 -2.05
N ARG A 109 -7.92 -0.17 -2.10
CA ARG A 109 -8.39 0.58 -0.92
C ARG A 109 -9.90 0.56 -0.82
N TYR A 110 -10.42 0.24 0.36
CA TYR A 110 -11.83 0.35 0.73
C TYR A 110 -11.94 1.24 1.96
N VAL A 111 -13.07 1.93 2.12
CA VAL A 111 -13.18 2.98 3.14
C VAL A 111 -14.54 2.99 3.80
N HIS A 112 -14.57 3.36 5.08
CA HIS A 112 -15.82 3.73 5.73
C HIS A 112 -16.24 5.14 5.28
N ASN A 113 -17.48 5.36 4.86
CA ASN A 113 -17.95 6.63 4.28
C ASN A 113 -17.69 7.86 5.17
N LYS A 114 -17.76 7.66 6.49
CA LYS A 114 -17.47 8.70 7.52
C LYS A 114 -16.01 8.78 7.96
N ALA A 115 -15.09 8.03 7.34
CA ALA A 115 -13.67 8.19 7.62
C ALA A 115 -13.22 9.63 7.32
N GLN A 116 -12.23 10.11 8.04
CA GLN A 116 -11.63 11.43 7.88
C GLN A 116 -10.21 11.25 7.37
N LEU A 117 -9.97 11.72 6.16
CA LEU A 117 -8.69 11.61 5.47
C LEU A 117 -8.09 13.00 5.29
N SER A 118 -6.77 13.14 5.42
CA SER A 118 -6.05 14.41 5.22
C SER A 118 -4.56 14.14 4.98
N VAL A 119 -3.99 14.78 3.97
CA VAL A 119 -2.53 14.88 3.78
C VAL A 119 -2.05 16.02 4.67
N LYS A 120 -1.65 15.70 5.90
CA LYS A 120 -1.55 16.67 7.01
C LYS A 120 -0.16 17.32 7.15
N GLU A 121 0.82 16.83 6.40
CA GLU A 121 2.22 17.24 6.44
C GLU A 121 2.40 18.76 6.23
N ILE A 122 1.57 19.36 5.38
CA ILE A 122 1.62 20.79 5.08
C ILE A 122 1.42 21.68 6.33
N ASP A 123 0.55 21.26 7.25
CA ASP A 123 0.30 21.98 8.51
C ASP A 123 1.44 21.84 9.52
N LEU A 124 2.34 20.89 9.29
CA LEU A 124 3.57 20.68 10.07
C LEU A 124 4.81 21.29 9.39
N ALA A 125 4.61 22.07 8.31
CA ALA A 125 5.68 22.63 7.48
C ALA A 125 6.61 21.56 6.88
N ILE A 126 6.04 20.42 6.52
CA ILE A 126 6.75 19.28 5.92
C ILE A 126 6.22 19.06 4.50
N VAL A 127 7.14 18.87 3.56
CA VAL A 127 6.78 18.32 2.25
C VAL A 127 6.53 16.83 2.45
N ALA A 128 5.35 16.33 2.07
CA ALA A 128 5.07 14.89 2.17
C ALA A 128 6.11 14.09 1.36
N ASP A 129 6.93 13.33 2.07
CA ASP A 129 8.21 12.80 1.59
C ASP A 129 8.31 11.26 1.68
N VAL A 130 7.32 10.57 2.25
CA VAL A 130 7.33 9.11 2.41
C VAL A 130 6.44 8.35 1.40
N GLY A 131 5.71 9.04 0.52
CA GLY A 131 5.09 8.38 -0.63
C GLY A 131 3.87 9.07 -1.25
N THR A 132 3.15 9.92 -0.52
CA THR A 132 1.90 10.53 -1.02
C THR A 132 2.11 11.28 -2.32
N MET A 133 3.13 12.14 -2.42
CA MET A 133 3.36 12.93 -3.64
C MET A 133 3.81 12.09 -4.83
N GLN A 134 4.37 10.90 -4.58
CA GLN A 134 4.84 9.98 -5.60
C GLN A 134 3.70 9.07 -6.10
N ARG A 135 2.70 8.76 -5.26
CA ARG A 135 1.62 7.81 -5.60
C ARG A 135 0.27 8.48 -5.85
N LEU A 136 -0.12 9.46 -5.02
CA LEU A 136 -1.45 10.07 -5.07
C LEU A 136 -1.82 10.68 -6.44
N PRO A 137 -0.92 11.38 -7.18
CA PRO A 137 -1.24 11.91 -8.51
C PRO A 137 -1.68 10.83 -9.52
N HIS A 138 -1.14 9.62 -9.42
CA HIS A 138 -1.52 8.48 -10.27
C HIS A 138 -2.86 7.85 -9.87
N ILE A 139 -3.35 8.14 -8.66
CA ILE A 139 -4.57 7.56 -8.10
C ILE A 139 -5.77 8.50 -8.28
N VAL A 140 -5.63 9.77 -7.91
CA VAL A 140 -6.75 10.75 -7.92
C VAL A 140 -6.62 11.82 -9.01
N GLY A 141 -5.55 11.76 -9.81
CA GLY A 141 -5.17 12.79 -10.77
C GLY A 141 -4.36 13.94 -10.14
N ASP A 142 -3.46 14.53 -10.93
CA ASP A 142 -2.49 15.54 -10.49
C ASP A 142 -3.15 16.78 -9.83
N GLN A 143 -4.19 17.33 -10.45
CA GLN A 143 -4.86 18.53 -9.93
C GLN A 143 -5.44 18.30 -8.53
N ARG A 144 -6.07 17.14 -8.31
CA ARG A 144 -6.68 16.81 -7.02
C ARG A 144 -5.62 16.48 -5.98
N ALA A 145 -4.58 15.75 -6.36
CA ALA A 145 -3.45 15.49 -5.46
C ALA A 145 -2.82 16.80 -4.96
N ARG A 146 -2.61 17.79 -5.84
CA ARG A 146 -2.12 19.13 -5.47
C ARG A 146 -3.08 19.87 -4.55
N GLU A 147 -4.38 19.85 -4.85
CA GLU A 147 -5.39 20.52 -4.03
C GLU A 147 -5.43 19.96 -2.59
N LEU A 148 -5.45 18.63 -2.45
CA LEU A 148 -5.46 17.97 -1.14
C LEU A 148 -4.16 18.21 -0.36
N THR A 149 -3.00 18.23 -1.03
CA THR A 149 -1.69 18.42 -0.40
C THR A 149 -1.40 19.88 -0.06
N TYR A 150 -1.82 20.84 -0.89
CA TYR A 150 -1.63 22.28 -0.61
C TYR A 150 -2.55 22.79 0.48
N THR A 151 -3.77 22.24 0.58
CA THR A 151 -4.75 22.71 1.56
C THR A 151 -4.69 21.93 2.87
N GLY A 152 -4.17 20.70 2.86
CA GLY A 152 -4.22 19.79 4.01
C GLY A 152 -5.63 19.51 4.52
N ARG A 153 -6.67 19.87 3.75
CA ARG A 153 -8.05 19.82 4.24
C ARG A 153 -8.48 18.39 4.52
N THR A 154 -9.36 18.24 5.50
CA THR A 154 -10.02 16.95 5.73
C THR A 154 -11.06 16.70 4.64
N PHE A 155 -11.14 15.45 4.19
CA PHE A 155 -12.20 14.95 3.32
C PHE A 155 -12.76 13.63 3.86
N SER A 156 -14.00 13.33 3.50
CA SER A 156 -14.68 12.12 3.98
C SER A 156 -14.26 10.87 3.18
N GLY A 157 -14.55 9.69 3.73
CA GLY A 157 -14.42 8.43 2.99
C GLY A 157 -15.29 8.41 1.72
N ALA A 158 -16.50 8.96 1.77
CA ALA A 158 -17.34 9.10 0.59
C ALA A 158 -16.68 9.96 -0.50
N GLN A 159 -16.04 11.06 -0.12
CA GLN A 159 -15.24 11.87 -1.05
C GLN A 159 -14.01 11.10 -1.54
N ALA A 160 -13.37 10.28 -0.71
CA ALA A 160 -12.25 9.44 -1.14
C ALA A 160 -12.64 8.48 -2.28
N VAL A 161 -13.87 7.96 -2.26
CA VAL A 161 -14.42 7.15 -3.36
C VAL A 161 -14.65 8.02 -4.61
N GLU A 162 -15.31 9.17 -4.46
CA GLU A 162 -15.54 10.12 -5.56
C GLU A 162 -14.22 10.55 -6.25
N TYR A 163 -13.15 10.67 -5.47
CA TYR A 163 -11.84 11.09 -5.95
C TYR A 163 -11.02 9.96 -6.59
N GLY A 164 -11.46 8.71 -6.46
CA GLY A 164 -10.72 7.53 -6.92
C GLY A 164 -9.64 7.04 -5.95
N LEU A 165 -9.55 7.62 -4.74
CA LEU A 165 -8.62 7.15 -3.71
C LEU A 165 -9.06 5.80 -3.14
N ALA A 166 -10.37 5.60 -2.92
CA ALA A 166 -10.93 4.32 -2.51
C ALA A 166 -11.84 3.77 -3.61
N LEU A 167 -11.91 2.45 -3.73
CA LEU A 167 -12.73 1.78 -4.74
C LEU A 167 -14.21 1.80 -4.35
N GLU A 168 -14.51 1.54 -3.08
CA GLU A 168 -15.88 1.48 -2.55
C GLU A 168 -15.93 1.96 -1.09
N GLY A 169 -17.10 2.51 -0.73
CA GLY A 169 -17.37 3.14 0.56
C GLY A 169 -18.52 2.47 1.30
N PHE A 170 -18.38 2.27 2.62
CA PHE A 170 -19.35 1.53 3.44
C PHE A 170 -19.81 2.35 4.66
N ASP A 171 -21.07 2.18 5.07
CA ASP A 171 -21.64 2.89 6.23
C ASP A 171 -21.50 2.13 7.56
N SER A 172 -21.12 0.85 7.49
CA SER A 172 -20.86 -0.02 8.63
C SER A 172 -19.43 -0.55 8.56
N SER A 173 -18.74 -0.57 9.69
CA SER A 173 -17.42 -1.22 9.80
C SER A 173 -17.49 -2.73 9.54
N ASP A 174 -18.59 -3.38 9.92
CA ASP A 174 -18.77 -4.82 9.70
C ASP A 174 -18.96 -5.14 8.22
N ASP A 175 -19.67 -4.27 7.48
CA ASP A 175 -19.84 -4.44 6.03
C ASP A 175 -18.52 -4.19 5.30
N LEU A 176 -17.77 -3.15 5.71
CA LEU A 176 -16.41 -2.89 5.20
C LEU A 176 -15.50 -4.10 5.41
N ASP A 177 -15.41 -4.61 6.64
CA ASP A 177 -14.57 -5.76 6.97
C ASP A 177 -15.02 -7.01 6.20
N SER A 178 -16.32 -7.27 6.14
CA SER A 178 -16.88 -8.44 5.44
C SER A 178 -16.60 -8.38 3.93
N HIS A 179 -16.75 -7.20 3.31
CA HIS A 179 -16.44 -7.01 1.90
C HIS A 179 -14.95 -7.21 1.61
N VAL A 180 -14.08 -6.58 2.38
CA VAL A 180 -12.62 -6.71 2.21
C VAL A 180 -12.18 -8.17 2.34
N MET A 181 -12.70 -8.91 3.32
CA MET A 181 -12.40 -10.33 3.50
C MET A 181 -12.99 -11.21 2.40
N SER A 182 -14.15 -10.86 1.85
CA SER A 182 -14.73 -11.54 0.68
C SER A 182 -13.83 -11.41 -0.54
N VAL A 183 -13.38 -10.18 -0.86
CA VAL A 183 -12.46 -9.93 -1.97
C VAL A 183 -11.12 -10.63 -1.75
N ALA A 184 -10.57 -10.57 -0.53
CA ALA A 184 -9.33 -11.29 -0.21
C ALA A 184 -9.49 -12.81 -0.41
N SER A 185 -10.63 -13.38 -0.01
CA SER A 185 -10.93 -14.79 -0.19
C SER A 185 -11.05 -15.16 -1.66
N GLU A 186 -11.70 -14.32 -2.47
CA GLU A 186 -11.79 -14.54 -3.91
C GLU A 186 -10.41 -14.52 -4.57
N ILE A 187 -9.57 -13.53 -4.26
CA ILE A 187 -8.19 -13.46 -4.79
C ILE A 187 -7.40 -14.70 -4.36
N ALA A 188 -7.57 -15.17 -3.12
CA ALA A 188 -6.91 -16.37 -2.62
C ALA A 188 -7.30 -17.65 -3.37
N THR A 189 -8.46 -17.68 -4.06
CA THR A 189 -8.85 -18.81 -4.93
C THR A 189 -8.08 -18.87 -6.26
N LYS A 190 -7.35 -17.81 -6.64
CA LYS A 190 -6.65 -17.74 -7.93
C LYS A 190 -5.25 -18.33 -7.85
N SER A 191 -4.60 -18.51 -9.00
CA SER A 191 -3.20 -18.94 -9.08
C SER A 191 -2.30 -17.90 -8.39
N PRO A 192 -1.59 -18.26 -7.30
CA PRO A 192 -0.72 -17.31 -6.61
C PRO A 192 0.46 -16.88 -7.48
N LEU A 193 0.97 -17.74 -8.37
CA LEU A 193 2.01 -17.38 -9.34
C LEU A 193 1.52 -16.28 -10.29
N THR A 194 0.30 -16.45 -10.82
CA THR A 194 -0.32 -15.48 -11.72
C THR A 194 -0.59 -14.15 -11.02
N ILE A 195 -1.15 -14.19 -9.81
CA ILE A 195 -1.44 -12.97 -9.02
C ILE A 195 -0.15 -12.18 -8.70
N ARG A 196 0.92 -12.86 -8.29
CA ARG A 196 2.24 -12.24 -8.05
C ARG A 196 2.79 -11.60 -9.32
N GLY A 197 2.65 -12.28 -10.46
CA GLY A 197 3.02 -11.77 -11.78
C GLY A 197 2.24 -10.52 -12.18
N ILE A 198 0.91 -10.53 -11.99
CA ILE A 198 0.03 -9.38 -12.25
C ILE A 198 0.47 -8.17 -11.45
N LYS A 199 0.69 -8.31 -10.12
CA LYS A 199 1.14 -7.20 -9.28
C LYS A 199 2.48 -6.64 -9.77
N LYS A 200 3.46 -7.52 -10.03
CA LYS A 200 4.79 -7.11 -10.51
C LYS A 200 4.71 -6.32 -11.82
N VAL A 201 3.93 -6.81 -12.78
CA VAL A 201 3.74 -6.15 -14.08
C VAL A 201 2.99 -4.83 -13.92
N ALA A 202 1.97 -4.77 -13.07
CA ALA A 202 1.18 -3.55 -12.83
C ALA A 202 2.05 -2.44 -12.24
N VAL A 203 2.87 -2.76 -11.23
CA VAL A 203 3.82 -1.79 -10.63
C VAL A 203 4.84 -1.32 -11.67
N TYR A 204 5.42 -2.24 -12.46
CA TYR A 204 6.36 -1.87 -13.52
C TYR A 204 5.70 -0.94 -14.56
N THR A 205 4.48 -1.26 -15.00
CA THR A 205 3.74 -0.51 -16.02
C THR A 205 3.44 0.92 -15.60
N ARG A 206 3.24 1.19 -14.30
CA ARG A 206 2.98 2.56 -13.79
C ARG A 206 4.10 3.54 -14.18
N ASP A 207 5.34 3.07 -14.17
CA ASP A 207 6.53 3.91 -14.26
C ASP A 207 7.26 3.77 -15.62
N HIS A 208 6.70 3.01 -16.56
CA HIS A 208 7.30 2.73 -17.88
C HIS A 208 6.28 2.93 -19.01
N ASN A 209 6.77 3.15 -20.23
CA ASN A 209 5.89 3.21 -21.40
C ASN A 209 5.34 1.81 -21.76
N THR A 210 4.37 1.77 -22.66
CA THR A 210 3.71 0.53 -23.08
C THR A 210 4.66 -0.50 -23.70
N ASP A 211 5.63 -0.06 -24.50
CA ASP A 211 6.54 -0.99 -25.19
C ASP A 211 7.49 -1.68 -24.20
N ASP A 212 8.06 -0.92 -23.25
CA ASP A 212 8.89 -1.45 -22.17
C ASP A 212 8.09 -2.40 -21.26
N ALA A 213 6.85 -2.03 -20.91
CA ALA A 213 5.97 -2.85 -20.09
C ALA A 213 5.55 -4.16 -20.79
N LEU A 214 5.29 -4.11 -22.11
CA LEU A 214 4.98 -5.30 -22.91
C LEU A 214 6.18 -6.24 -23.00
N LEU A 215 7.39 -5.70 -23.16
CA LEU A 215 8.62 -6.50 -23.13
C LEU A 215 8.81 -7.15 -21.76
N HIS A 216 8.57 -6.41 -20.66
CA HIS A 216 8.68 -6.93 -19.30
C HIS A 216 7.73 -8.11 -19.05
N VAL A 217 6.44 -7.99 -19.41
CA VAL A 217 5.48 -9.08 -19.22
C VAL A 217 5.75 -10.27 -20.14
N ALA A 218 6.24 -10.04 -21.38
CA ALA A 218 6.64 -11.13 -22.27
C ALA A 218 7.80 -11.96 -21.67
N GLN A 219 8.81 -11.29 -21.11
CA GLN A 219 9.91 -11.96 -20.41
C GLN A 219 9.40 -12.73 -19.19
N HIS A 220 8.53 -12.12 -18.36
CA HIS A 220 7.96 -12.78 -17.19
C HIS A 220 7.17 -14.05 -17.58
N ASN A 221 6.24 -13.94 -18.52
CA ASN A 221 5.42 -15.07 -18.96
C ASN A 221 6.25 -16.15 -19.68
N SER A 222 7.31 -15.78 -20.40
CA SER A 222 8.20 -16.79 -21.00
C SER A 222 8.81 -17.76 -19.98
N ALA A 223 8.99 -17.29 -18.73
CA ALA A 223 9.51 -18.10 -17.64
C ALA A 223 8.43 -18.83 -16.83
N MET A 224 7.21 -18.28 -16.77
CA MET A 224 6.17 -18.71 -15.81
C MET A 224 4.92 -19.33 -16.43
N LEU A 225 4.66 -19.12 -17.73
CA LEU A 225 3.36 -19.42 -18.35
C LEU A 225 2.98 -20.90 -18.24
N PHE A 226 3.90 -21.80 -18.62
CA PHE A 226 3.67 -23.25 -18.57
C PHE A 226 3.97 -23.78 -17.15
N SER A 227 3.03 -23.53 -16.23
CA SER A 227 3.06 -23.96 -14.82
C SER A 227 2.03 -25.05 -14.52
N GLU A 228 2.15 -25.74 -13.37
CA GLU A 228 1.13 -26.71 -12.95
C GLU A 228 -0.22 -26.03 -12.71
N ASP A 229 -0.21 -24.75 -12.29
CA ASP A 229 -1.42 -23.94 -12.18
C ASP A 229 -2.11 -23.74 -13.54
N LEU A 230 -1.38 -23.54 -14.65
CA LEU A 230 -1.98 -23.45 -15.99
C LEU A 230 -2.61 -24.79 -16.40
N ASP A 231 -1.92 -25.90 -16.15
CA ASP A 231 -2.43 -27.24 -16.44
C ASP A 231 -3.70 -27.54 -15.61
N ALA A 232 -3.72 -27.16 -14.33
CA ALA A 232 -4.89 -27.28 -13.47
C ALA A 232 -6.06 -26.44 -13.99
N ALA A 233 -5.81 -25.21 -14.45
CA ALA A 233 -6.83 -24.37 -15.06
C ALA A 233 -7.43 -25.01 -16.32
N MET A 234 -6.60 -25.52 -17.23
CA MET A 234 -7.05 -26.19 -18.45
C MET A 234 -7.86 -27.45 -18.14
N ALA A 235 -7.39 -28.29 -17.21
CA ALA A 235 -8.09 -29.50 -16.79
C ALA A 235 -9.44 -29.17 -16.14
N GLY A 236 -9.49 -28.14 -15.27
CA GLY A 236 -10.72 -27.66 -14.64
C GLY A 236 -11.75 -27.17 -15.68
N MET A 237 -11.31 -26.40 -16.68
CA MET A 237 -12.17 -25.95 -17.78
C MET A 237 -12.74 -27.11 -18.59
N MET A 238 -11.91 -28.08 -18.98
CA MET A 238 -12.36 -29.27 -19.72
C MET A 238 -13.35 -30.12 -18.92
N ALA A 239 -13.11 -30.26 -17.61
CA ALA A 239 -13.94 -31.05 -16.70
C ALA A 239 -15.16 -30.30 -16.15
N LYS A 240 -15.29 -28.98 -16.42
CA LYS A 240 -16.27 -28.07 -15.80
C LYS A 240 -16.23 -28.11 -14.26
N LYS A 241 -15.02 -28.08 -13.70
CA LYS A 241 -14.76 -28.05 -12.25
C LYS A 241 -13.83 -26.89 -11.92
N GLU A 242 -13.92 -26.40 -10.69
CA GLU A 242 -13.00 -25.38 -10.20
C GLU A 242 -11.58 -25.98 -10.05
N PRO A 243 -10.55 -25.29 -10.58
CA PRO A 243 -9.17 -25.72 -10.44
C PRO A 243 -8.66 -25.47 -9.02
N VAL A 244 -7.74 -26.33 -8.56
CA VAL A 244 -7.04 -26.14 -7.29
C VAL A 244 -5.61 -25.70 -7.60
N TYR A 245 -5.32 -24.43 -7.35
CA TYR A 245 -3.99 -23.87 -7.58
C TYR A 245 -3.08 -24.07 -6.36
N ARG A 246 -1.86 -24.52 -6.62
CA ARG A 246 -0.84 -24.82 -5.60
C ARG A 246 0.33 -23.83 -5.65
N GLY A 247 0.48 -23.09 -6.76
CA GLY A 247 1.52 -22.09 -6.89
C GLY A 247 2.89 -22.65 -7.27
N ASN A 248 2.89 -23.75 -8.01
CA ASN A 248 4.06 -24.42 -8.57
C ASN A 248 3.87 -24.71 -10.07
#